data_AF-A0A0Q3M4X9-F1
#
_entry.id   AF-A0A0Q3M4X9-F1
#
_cell.length_a   1.000
_cell.length_b   1.000
_cell.length_c   1.000
_cell.angle_alpha   90.00
_cell.angle_beta   90.00
_cell.angle_gamma   90.00
#
_symmetry.space_group_name_H-M   'P 1'
#
loop_
_entity.id
_entity.type
_entity.pdbx_description
1 polymer ?
#
loop_
_entity_poly.entity_id
_entity_poly.type
_entity_poly.pdbx_seq_one_letter_code
_entity_poly.pdbx_strand_id
1 'polypeptide(L)' 'MAGLYRTVGIFGGFVAVVAAAFYPIYFRPLLMPEEYKQEQSINRAGVVQEDIQPAGLKVWSDPFGRK' A
#
# COMPACT_ATOMS: atom_id res chain seq x y z
N MET A 1 -31.43 -19.68 -14.77
CA MET A 1 -29.97 -19.91 -14.91
C MET A 1 -29.23 -18.74 -15.56
N ALA A 2 -29.69 -18.19 -16.70
CA ALA A 2 -29.00 -17.09 -17.39
C ALA A 2 -28.76 -15.81 -16.54
N GLY A 3 -29.73 -15.43 -15.69
CA GLY A 3 -29.59 -14.28 -14.79
C GLY A 3 -28.47 -14.43 -13.75
N LEU A 4 -28.28 -15.64 -13.21
CA LEU A 4 -27.23 -15.92 -12.23
C LEU A 4 -25.84 -15.82 -12.87
N TYR A 5 -25.66 -16.40 -14.07
CA TYR A 5 -24.38 -16.32 -14.79
C TYR A 5 -24.02 -14.88 -15.15
N ARG A 6 -25.00 -14.05 -15.54
CA ARG A 6 -24.77 -12.62 -15.78
C ARG A 6 -24.32 -11.89 -14.51
N THR A 7 -24.98 -12.12 -13.38
CA THR A 7 -24.60 -11.49 -12.11
C THR A 7 -23.21 -11.91 -11.66
N VAL A 8 -22.90 -13.21 -11.72
CA VAL A 8 -21.57 -13.73 -11.39
C VAL A 8 -20.50 -13.15 -12.31
N GLY A 9 -20.77 -13.05 -13.62
CA GLY A 9 -19.84 -12.45 -14.57
C GLY A 9 -19.56 -10.98 -14.31
N ILE A 10 -20.60 -10.18 -14.06
CA ILE A 10 -20.45 -8.74 -13.77
C ILE A 10 -19.71 -8.53 -12.45
N PHE A 11 -20.12 -9.22 -11.39
CA PHE A 11 -19.52 -9.05 -10.07
C PHE A 11 -18.08 -9.60 -10.04
N GLY A 12 -17.85 -10.78 -10.62
CA GLY A 12 -16.52 -11.36 -10.72
C GLY A 12 -15.57 -10.49 -11.54
N GLY A 13 -16.04 -9.95 -12.67
CA GLY A 13 -15.27 -9.00 -13.48
C GLY A 13 -14.92 -7.72 -12.71
N PHE A 14 -15.89 -7.17 -11.97
CA PHE A 14 -15.64 -5.99 -11.12
C PHE A 14 -14.58 -6.27 -10.06
N VAL A 15 -14.71 -7.37 -9.31
CA VAL A 15 -13.73 -7.76 -8.27
C VAL A 15 -12.35 -8.01 -8.89
N ALA A 16 -12.28 -8.62 -10.07
CA ALA A 16 -11.01 -8.84 -10.77
C ALA A 16 -10.32 -7.53 -11.16
N VAL A 17 -11.09 -6.55 -11.67
CA VAL A 17 -10.55 -5.21 -12.00
C VAL A 17 -10.05 -4.50 -10.74
N VAL A 18 -10.81 -4.55 -9.65
CA VAL A 18 -10.40 -3.99 -8.35
C VAL A 18 -9.11 -4.65 -7.87
N ALA A 19 -9.04 -5.99 -7.84
CA ALA A 19 -7.85 -6.71 -7.41
C ALA A 19 -6.63 -6.37 -8.28
N ALA A 20 -6.79 -6.26 -9.60
CA ALA A 20 -5.72 -5.86 -10.50
C ALA A 20 -5.22 -4.44 -10.22
N ALA A 21 -6.13 -3.48 -9.97
CA ALA A 21 -5.77 -2.11 -9.62
C ALA A 21 -5.02 -2.02 -8.28
N PHE A 22 -5.40 -2.83 -7.29
CA PHE A 22 -4.74 -2.86 -5.97
C PHE A 22 -3.50 -3.76 -5.91
N TYR A 23 -3.22 -4.58 -6.93
CA TYR A 23 -2.06 -5.47 -6.97
C TYR A 23 -0.73 -4.77 -6.62
N PRO A 24 -0.34 -3.65 -7.28
CA PRO A 24 0.94 -3.00 -6.98
C PRO A 24 0.99 -2.32 -5.60
N ILE A 25 -0.15 -2.03 -4.98
CA ILE A 25 -0.25 -1.30 -3.71
C ILE A 25 -0.20 -2.25 -2.51
N TYR A 26 -0.86 -3.40 -2.63
CA TYR A 26 -1.02 -4.32 -1.50
C TYR A 26 -0.25 -5.63 -1.71
N PHE A 27 -0.45 -6.31 -2.84
CA PHE A 27 0.09 -7.65 -3.04
C PHE A 27 1.56 -7.64 -3.42
N ARG A 28 1.96 -6.80 -4.40
CA ARG A 28 3.36 -6.72 -4.86
C ARG A 28 4.33 -6.42 -3.69
N PRO A 29 4.08 -5.43 -2.81
CA PRO A 29 4.97 -5.15 -1.68
C PRO A 29 5.10 -6.30 -0.69
N LEU A 30 4.02 -7.07 -0.48
CA LEU A 30 4.02 -8.21 0.43
C LEU A 30 4.72 -9.44 -0.17
N LEU A 31 4.63 -9.63 -1.49
CA LEU A 31 5.29 -10.72 -2.20
C LEU A 31 6.77 -10.46 -2.47
N MET A 32 7.16 -9.18 -2.64
CA MET A 32 8.53 -8.74 -2.95
C MET A 32 9.00 -7.68 -1.93
N PRO A 33 9.16 -8.05 -0.64
CA PRO A 33 9.42 -7.09 0.42
C PRO A 33 10.78 -6.40 0.29
N GLU A 34 11.81 -7.08 -0.19
CA GLU A 34 13.15 -6.49 -0.31
C GLU A 34 13.24 -5.47 -1.45
N GLU A 35 12.66 -5.79 -2.62
CA GLU A 35 12.53 -4.82 -3.72
C GLU A 35 11.72 -3.61 -3.29
N TYR A 36 10.59 -3.82 -2.60
CA TYR A 36 9.77 -2.73 -2.12
C TYR A 36 10.51 -1.84 -1.11
N LYS A 37 11.28 -2.43 -0.17
CA LYS A 37 12.13 -1.66 0.76
C LYS A 37 13.17 -0.83 0.03
N GLN A 38 13.80 -1.38 -1.02
CA GLN A 38 14.77 -0.66 -1.83
C GLN A 38 14.12 0.49 -2.61
N GLU A 39 12.97 0.25 -3.24
CA GLU A 39 12.19 1.31 -3.90
C GLU A 39 11.77 2.40 -2.90
N GLN A 40 11.34 2.02 -1.69
CA GLN A 40 10.98 2.96 -0.64
C GLN A 40 12.16 3.79 -0.15
N SER A 41 13.35 3.18 0.00
CA SER A 41 14.55 3.92 0.46
C SER A 41 14.97 4.98 -0.56
N ILE A 42 14.85 4.68 -1.86
CA ILE A 42 15.11 5.63 -2.94
C ILE A 42 14.04 6.71 -2.99
N ASN A 43 12.76 6.33 -2.98
CA ASN A 43 11.64 7.28 -3.11
C ASN A 43 11.49 8.21 -1.89
N ARG A 44 11.97 7.78 -0.72
CA ARG A 44 11.99 8.59 0.51
C ARG A 44 13.35 9.21 0.81
N ALA A 45 14.29 9.14 -0.12
CA ALA A 45 15.59 9.78 0.05
C ALA A 45 15.39 11.29 0.27
N GLY A 46 15.98 11.83 1.33
CA GLY A 46 15.86 13.26 1.68
C GLY A 46 14.58 13.64 2.43
N VAL A 47 13.69 12.69 2.74
CA VAL A 47 12.56 12.94 3.64
C VAL A 47 13.05 12.91 5.09
N VAL A 48 13.27 14.09 5.66
CA VAL A 48 13.56 14.27 7.09
C VAL A 48 12.20 14.33 7.82
N GLN A 49 11.88 13.31 8.61
CA GLN A 49 10.56 13.18 9.25
C GLN A 49 10.30 14.30 10.26
N GLU A 50 11.38 14.86 10.81
CA GLU A 50 11.39 15.96 11.75
C GLU A 50 10.95 17.27 11.08
N ASP A 51 11.31 17.48 9.81
CA ASP A 51 11.00 18.70 9.05
C ASP A 51 9.56 18.75 8.54
N ILE A 52 8.93 17.58 8.38
CA ILE A 52 7.51 17.47 8.00
C ILE A 52 6.60 17.86 9.17
N GLN A 53 7.08 17.69 10.41
CA GLN A 53 6.24 17.83 11.58
C GLN A 53 6.03 19.29 11.97
N PRO A 54 4.85 19.65 12.49
CA PRO A 54 4.62 21.00 13.00
C PRO A 54 5.63 21.33 14.10
N ALA A 55 6.23 22.52 14.01
CA ALA A 55 7.21 22.98 14.99
C ALA A 55 6.64 22.94 16.42
N GLY A 56 7.42 22.45 17.36
CA GLY A 56 7.05 22.38 18.78
C GLY A 56 6.32 21.09 19.21
N LEU A 57 6.04 20.17 18.29
CA LEU A 57 5.55 18.82 18.61
C LEU A 57 6.71 17.81 18.64
N LYS A 58 6.63 16.84 19.55
CA LYS A 58 7.59 15.73 19.60
C LYS A 58 7.46 14.93 18.31
N VAL A 59 8.58 14.76 17.61
CA VAL A 59 8.72 13.88 16.45
C VAL A 59 8.07 12.54 16.80
N TRP A 60 7.05 12.11 16.05
CA TRP A 60 6.43 10.80 16.24
C TRP A 60 7.49 9.72 16.15
N SER A 61 7.99 9.33 17.32
CA SER A 61 8.87 8.19 17.51
C SER A 61 7.98 6.98 17.42
N ASP A 62 8.40 5.96 16.67
CA ASP A 62 7.70 4.68 16.57
C ASP A 62 7.03 4.32 17.90
N PRO A 63 5.69 4.29 17.99
CA PRO A 63 4.98 4.06 19.25
C PRO A 63 5.25 2.66 19.82
N PHE A 64 5.86 1.77 19.03
CA PHE A 64 6.25 0.43 19.46
C PHE A 64 7.73 0.33 19.89
N GLY A 65 8.49 1.43 19.85
CA GLY A 65 9.82 1.53 20.44
C GLY A 65 10.80 0.45 19.97
N ARG A 66 10.69 -0.02 18.72
CA ARG A 66 11.59 -1.05 18.22
C ARG A 66 12.97 -0.41 18.01
N LYS A 67 13.96 -0.92 18.76
CA LYS A 67 15.35 -0.50 18.67
C LYS A 67 16.00 -1.01 17.37
#